data_AF-A0A532AFZ9-F1
#
_entry.id   AF-A0A532AFZ9-F1
#
_cell.length_a   1.000
_cell.length_b   1.000
_cell.length_c   1.000
_cell.angle_alpha   90.00
_cell.angle_beta   90.00
_cell.angle_gamma   90.00
#
_symmetry.space_group_name_H-M   'P 1'
#
loop_
_entity.id
_entity.type
_entity.pdbx_description
1 polymer ?
#
loop_
_entity_poly.entity_id
_entity_poly.type
_entity_poly.pdbx_seq_one_letter_code
_entity_poly.pdbx_strand_id
1 'polypeptide(L)' 'IPCVAEEEASAGIMAPDLGDAFFLIDPLDGTKEFVNRRTDFTVNIALVRHGVPEIGVVFAPCTGRFFSGRPGKAE' A
#
# COMPACT_ATOMS: atom_id res chain seq x y z
N ILE A 1 -7.23 -10.33 -8.73
CA ILE A 1 -6.94 -8.88 -8.66
C ILE A 1 -5.43 -8.76 -8.68
N PRO A 2 -4.84 -8.17 -9.73
CA PRO A 2 -3.39 -7.95 -9.83
C PRO A 2 -2.86 -7.07 -8.70
N CYS A 3 -1.55 -7.14 -8.47
CA CYS A 3 -0.84 -6.31 -7.51
C CYS A 3 0.16 -5.43 -8.23
N VAL A 4 0.27 -4.18 -7.78
CA VAL A 4 1.34 -3.24 -8.14
C VAL A 4 2.01 -2.88 -6.83
N ALA A 5 3.18 -3.48 -6.57
CA ALA A 5 3.99 -3.17 -5.40
C ALA A 5 5.15 -2.25 -5.79
N GLU A 6 5.48 -1.25 -4.97
CA GLU A 6 6.55 -0.28 -5.24
C GLU A 6 7.87 -0.96 -5.71
N GLU A 7 8.33 -1.95 -4.95
CA GLU A 7 9.62 -2.59 -5.21
C GLU A 7 9.60 -3.49 -6.45
N GLU A 8 8.47 -4.15 -6.72
CA GLU A 8 8.31 -4.95 -7.95
C GLU A 8 8.24 -4.04 -9.18
N ALA A 9 7.48 -2.96 -9.09
CA ALA A 9 7.38 -1.93 -10.11
C ALA A 9 8.76 -1.33 -10.46
N SER A 10 9.56 -1.03 -9.44
CA SER A 10 10.95 -0.56 -9.58
C SER A 10 11.84 -1.58 -10.27
N ALA A 11 11.63 -2.88 -10.01
CA ALA A 11 12.32 -3.98 -10.68
C ALA A 11 11.78 -4.29 -12.11
N GLY A 12 10.80 -3.53 -12.60
CA GLY A 12 10.17 -3.76 -13.90
C GLY A 12 9.22 -4.97 -13.91
N ILE A 13 8.87 -5.50 -12.73
CA ILE A 13 7.91 -6.58 -12.55
C ILE A 13 6.54 -5.94 -12.37
N MET A 14 5.73 -6.00 -13.42
CA MET A 14 4.34 -5.55 -13.37
C MET A 14 3.45 -6.54 -14.10
N ALA A 15 2.20 -6.65 -13.64
CA ALA A 15 1.19 -7.36 -14.40
C ALA A 15 0.99 -6.66 -15.77
N PRO A 16 0.95 -7.40 -16.89
CA PRO A 16 0.81 -6.81 -18.22
C PRO A 16 -0.56 -6.15 -18.44
N ASP A 17 -1.57 -6.57 -17.68
CA ASP A 17 -2.90 -5.98 -17.64
C ASP A 17 -3.40 -5.97 -16.19
N LEU A 18 -3.87 -4.80 -15.75
CA LEU A 18 -4.44 -4.60 -14.41
C LEU A 18 -5.96 -4.83 -14.38
N GLY A 19 -6.61 -4.85 -15.54
CA GLY A 19 -8.06 -4.88 -15.67
C GLY A 19 -8.72 -3.70 -14.96
N ASP A 20 -9.95 -3.93 -14.49
CA ASP A 20 -10.74 -2.91 -13.79
C ASP A 20 -10.39 -2.74 -12.31
N ALA A 21 -9.60 -3.63 -11.73
CA ALA A 21 -9.31 -3.62 -10.31
C ALA A 21 -7.95 -4.21 -9.98
N PHE A 22 -7.15 -3.49 -9.19
CA PHE A 22 -5.83 -3.93 -8.74
C PHE A 22 -5.56 -3.45 -7.30
N PHE A 23 -4.62 -4.12 -6.63
CA PHE A 23 -4.06 -3.64 -5.38
C PHE A 23 -2.82 -2.79 -5.66
N LEU A 24 -2.78 -1.59 -5.07
CA LEU A 24 -1.59 -0.76 -5.00
C LEU A 24 -0.96 -0.94 -3.62
N ILE A 25 0.30 -1.35 -3.57
CA ILE A 25 0.97 -1.79 -2.34
C ILE A 25 2.29 -1.04 -2.20
N ASP A 26 2.52 -0.48 -1.02
CA ASP A 26 3.85 -0.12 -0.55
C ASP A 26 4.16 -1.03 0.66
N PRO A 27 5.06 -2.01 0.49
CA PRO A 27 5.34 -2.98 1.53
C PRO A 27 6.15 -2.39 2.68
N LEU A 28 6.80 -1.24 2.50
CA LEU A 28 7.64 -0.61 3.51
C LEU A 28 7.78 0.90 3.24
N ASP A 29 6.77 1.66 3.65
CA ASP A 29 6.86 3.12 3.65
C ASP A 29 7.68 3.56 4.88
N GLY A 30 8.68 4.41 4.66
CA GLY A 30 9.68 4.74 5.68
C GLY A 30 10.91 3.83 5.66
N THR A 31 11.37 3.39 4.50
CA THR A 31 12.58 2.54 4.33
C THR A 31 13.81 3.08 5.06
N LYS A 32 14.02 4.40 5.06
CA LYS A 32 15.16 5.01 5.77
C LYS A 32 15.03 4.85 7.29
N GLU A 33 13.84 5.02 7.83
CA GLU A 33 13.50 4.87 9.23
C GLU A 33 13.68 3.40 9.64
N PHE A 34 13.20 2.48 8.81
CA PHE A 34 13.40 1.04 8.98
C PHE A 34 14.91 0.68 9.03
N VAL A 35 15.71 1.15 8.06
CA VAL A 35 17.17 0.92 8.02
C VAL A 35 17.86 1.48 9.26
N ASN A 36 17.41 2.64 9.74
CA ASN A 36 17.94 3.26 10.97
C ASN A 36 17.37 2.64 12.26
N ARG A 37 16.66 1.50 12.17
CA ARG A 37 16.02 0.79 13.30
C ARG A 37 15.08 1.69 14.10
N ARG A 38 14.44 2.64 13.42
CA ARG A 38 13.35 3.44 13.98
C ARG A 38 12.02 2.74 13.75
N THR A 39 11.01 3.19 14.48
CA THR A 39 9.69 2.56 14.54
C THR A 39 8.67 3.22 13.63
N ASP A 40 9.06 4.29 12.95
CA ASP A 40 8.21 5.11 12.10
C ASP A 40 8.23 4.59 10.66
N PHE A 41 7.61 3.43 10.45
CA PHE A 41 7.38 2.85 9.12
C PHE A 41 6.03 2.16 9.07
N THR A 42 5.47 2.04 7.86
CA THR A 42 4.14 1.48 7.64
C THR A 42 4.11 0.50 6.47
N VAL A 43 3.06 -0.32 6.44
CA VAL A 43 2.63 -1.08 5.28
C VAL A 43 1.36 -0.42 4.76
N ASN A 44 1.36 -0.03 3.49
CA ASN A 44 0.24 0.67 2.88
C ASN A 44 -0.37 -0.20 1.77
N ILE A 45 -1.69 -0.40 1.80
CA ILE A 45 -2.39 -1.20 0.78
C ILE A 45 -3.67 -0.47 0.39
N ALA A 46 -3.89 -0.29 -0.91
CA ALA A 46 -5.13 0.25 -1.45
C ALA A 46 -5.71 -0.67 -2.51
N LEU A 47 -7.04 -0.81 -2.53
CA LEU A 47 -7.78 -1.38 -3.65
C LEU A 47 -8.21 -0.23 -4.56
N VAL A 48 -7.78 -0.28 -5.81
CA VAL A 48 -8.19 0.64 -6.85
C VAL A 48 -9.14 -0.08 -7.78
N ARG A 49 -10.31 0.52 -8.06
CA ARG A 49 -11.27 0.04 -9.06
C ARG A 49 -11.66 1.14 -10.02
N HIS A 50 -11.68 0.83 -11.32
CA HIS A 50 -11.97 1.79 -12.39
C HIS A 50 -11.17 3.10 -12.27
N GLY A 51 -9.90 2.98 -11.85
CA GLY A 51 -9.00 4.11 -11.62
C GLY A 51 -9.25 4.91 -10.34
N VAL A 52 -10.19 4.49 -9.48
CA VAL A 52 -10.56 5.18 -8.24
C VAL A 52 -10.19 4.33 -7.01
N PRO A 53 -9.51 4.90 -5.98
CA PRO A 53 -9.29 4.21 -4.72
C PRO A 53 -10.62 3.96 -3.98
N GLU A 54 -10.99 2.70 -3.79
CA GLU A 54 -12.24 2.31 -3.12
C GLU A 54 -12.04 2.09 -1.62
N ILE A 55 -10.91 1.50 -1.24
CA ILE A 55 -10.52 1.30 0.16
C ILE A 55 -8.99 1.33 0.27
N GLY A 56 -8.50 1.89 1.37
CA GLY A 56 -7.07 1.92 1.71
C GLY A 56 -6.86 1.60 3.17
N VAL A 57 -5.71 1.01 3.47
CA VAL A 57 -5.26 0.72 4.82
C VAL A 57 -3.81 1.15 4.99
N VAL A 58 -3.50 1.64 6.18
CA VAL A 58 -2.15 1.98 6.62
C VAL A 58 -1.93 1.26 7.95
N PHE A 59 -0.95 0.38 8.00
CA PHE A 59 -0.61 -0.36 9.21
C PHE A 59 0.77 0.04 9.70
N ALA A 60 0.88 0.47 10.95
CA ALA A 60 2.15 0.82 11.61
C ALA A 60 2.58 -0.34 12.54
N PRO A 61 3.45 -1.27 12.08
CA PRO A 61 3.67 -2.55 12.75
C PRO A 61 4.24 -2.40 14.16
N CYS A 62 5.14 -1.43 14.36
CA CYS A 62 5.79 -1.20 15.64
C CYS A 62 4.84 -0.73 16.74
N THR A 63 3.70 -0.14 16.38
CA THR A 63 2.70 0.34 17.35
C THR A 63 1.42 -0.49 17.33
N GLY A 64 1.28 -1.43 16.38
CA GLY A 64 0.05 -2.18 16.14
C GLY A 64 -1.12 -1.29 15.68
N ARG A 65 -0.87 -0.03 15.31
CA ARG A 65 -1.93 0.88 14.86
C ARG A 65 -2.32 0.56 13.44
N PHE A 66 -3.62 0.47 13.22
CA PHE A 66 -4.21 0.21 11.92
C PHE A 66 -5.18 1.34 11.60
N PHE A 67 -5.02 1.91 10.42
CA PHE A 67 -5.91 2.93 9.88
C PHE A 67 -6.55 2.37 8.62
N SER A 68 -7.81 2.70 8.40
CA SER A 68 -8.54 2.33 7.20
C SER A 68 -9.36 3.50 6.69
N GLY A 69 -9.54 3.56 5.39
CA GLY A 69 -10.30 4.61 4.74
C GLY A 69 -10.99 4.12 3.50
N ARG A 70 -12.15 4.70 3.23
CA ARG A 70 -12.90 4.58 1.98
C ARG A 70 -13.55 5.93 1.68
N PRO A 71 -14.07 6.17 0.46
CA PRO A 71 -14.77 7.42 0.17
C PRO A 71 -15.82 7.77 1.24
N GLY A 72 -15.66 8.94 1.85
CA GLY A 72 -16.57 9.45 2.89
C GLY A 72 -16.41 8.88 4.31
N LYS A 73 -15.45 7.97 4.57
CA LYS A 73 -15.22 7.42 5.92
C LYS A 73 -13.76 7.06 6.15
N ALA A 74 -13.20 7.42 7.31
CA ALA A 74 -11.90 6.95 7.79
C ALA A 74 -12.01 6.51 9.26
N GLU A 75 -11.26 5.48 9.65
CA GLU A 75 -11.20 4.89 10.99
C GLU A 75 -9.76 4.54 11.37
#